data_AF-A0A919IGD5-F1
#
_entry.id   AF-A0A919IGD5-F1
#
_cell.length_a   1.000
_cell.length_b   1.000
_cell.length_c   1.000
_cell.angle_alpha   90.00
_cell.angle_beta   90.00
_cell.angle_gamma   90.00
#
_symmetry.space_group_name_H-M   'P 1'
#
loop_
_entity.id
_entity.type
_entity.pdbx_description
1 polymer ?
#
loop_
_entity_poly.entity_id
_entity_poly.type
_entity_poly.pdbx_seq_one_letter_code
_entity_poly.pdbx_strand_id
1 'polypeptide(L)'
;MTTTQMDTVLVPAPAMRFVPRTGVNTRYVLTGFPLALASVVVCVTAFAAGLGLAVVWLGVPLLIFALGMSRGFAESERGRIATVFGEPIARPEYRTTDSTNILMRLVTVLGDPQTWRDLGHAALRWLPNSIAFSLTTTWWAGMLGGLTWGLWGWALPDGDRELPELLGFGDSYLTIVLFYLVVAVLFAVTLPAVVHASARLEARFAAALLSRRA
;
A
#
# COMPACT_ATOMS: atom_id res chain seq x y z
N MET A 1 -42.23 38.00 -12.97
CA MET A 1 -41.44 37.64 -11.78
C MET A 1 -40.60 36.43 -12.13
N THR A 2 -39.30 36.63 -12.34
CA THR A 2 -38.36 35.57 -12.74
C THR A 2 -37.44 35.33 -11.55
N THR A 3 -37.60 34.21 -10.87
CA THR A 3 -36.75 33.84 -9.73
C THR A 3 -35.53 33.09 -10.25
N THR A 4 -34.38 33.77 -10.25
CA THR A 4 -33.06 33.16 -10.48
C THR A 4 -32.73 32.24 -9.31
N GLN A 5 -32.80 30.93 -9.52
CA GLN A 5 -32.22 29.94 -8.60
C GLN A 5 -30.70 30.01 -8.74
N MET A 6 -30.01 30.49 -7.70
CA MET A 6 -28.57 30.32 -7.57
C MET A 6 -28.30 28.97 -6.90
N ASP A 7 -27.93 27.96 -7.70
CA ASP A 7 -27.35 26.73 -7.18
C ASP A 7 -25.94 27.06 -6.65
N THR A 8 -25.85 27.30 -5.34
CA THR A 8 -24.57 27.37 -4.64
C THR A 8 -23.92 25.99 -4.63
N VAL A 9 -23.11 25.71 -5.64
CA VAL A 9 -22.12 24.62 -5.59
C VAL A 9 -21.12 24.98 -4.51
N LEU A 10 -21.36 24.51 -3.29
CA LEU A 10 -20.42 24.60 -2.17
C LEU A 10 -19.15 23.82 -2.55
N VAL A 11 -18.16 24.50 -3.11
CA VAL A 11 -16.81 23.96 -3.28
C VAL A 11 -16.19 23.90 -1.89
N PRO A 12 -15.98 22.71 -1.29
CA PRO A 12 -15.43 22.64 0.05
C PRO A 12 -14.01 23.21 0.07
N ALA A 13 -13.71 23.98 1.10
CA ALA A 13 -12.40 24.61 1.30
C ALA A 13 -11.25 23.59 1.20
N PRO A 14 -10.10 23.94 0.61
CA PRO A 14 -9.00 23.01 0.34
C PRO A 14 -8.50 22.30 1.61
N ALA A 15 -8.46 23.00 2.75
CA ALA A 15 -8.06 22.45 4.06
C ALA A 15 -8.91 21.24 4.50
N MET A 16 -10.21 21.24 4.17
CA MET A 16 -11.16 20.20 4.60
C MET A 16 -11.06 18.92 3.76
N ARG A 17 -10.36 18.95 2.62
CA ARG A 17 -10.07 17.77 1.80
C ARG A 17 -8.86 16.96 2.28
N PHE A 18 -7.98 17.55 3.10
CA PHE A 18 -6.73 16.89 3.50
C PHE A 18 -6.95 15.79 4.55
N VAL A 19 -7.77 16.04 5.57
CA VAL A 19 -8.05 15.08 6.65
C VAL A 19 -8.70 13.77 6.15
N PRO A 20 -9.79 13.79 5.35
CA PRO A 20 -10.38 12.55 4.85
C PRO A 20 -9.46 11.81 3.87
N ARG A 21 -8.61 12.51 3.11
CA ARG A 21 -7.63 11.89 2.20
C ARG A 21 -6.48 11.21 2.93
N THR A 22 -6.00 11.76 4.03
CA THR A 22 -4.95 11.14 4.85
C THR A 22 -5.42 9.80 5.42
N GLY A 23 -6.68 9.69 5.84
CA GLY A 23 -7.26 8.43 6.32
C GLY A 23 -7.34 7.36 5.23
N VAL A 24 -7.80 7.73 4.02
CA VAL A 24 -7.87 6.82 2.88
C VAL A 24 -6.48 6.34 2.45
N ASN A 25 -5.51 7.25 2.34
CA ASN A 25 -4.14 6.91 1.97
C ASN A 25 -3.44 6.05 3.04
N THR A 26 -3.67 6.35 4.32
CA THR A 26 -3.15 5.53 5.43
C THR A 26 -3.71 4.11 5.34
N ARG A 27 -5.02 3.96 5.16
CA ARG A 27 -5.64 2.64 4.98
C ARG A 27 -5.08 1.92 3.76
N TYR A 28 -4.88 2.63 2.65
CA TYR A 28 -4.30 2.08 1.43
C TYR A 28 -2.90 1.51 1.68
N VAL A 29 -2.00 2.28 2.29
CA VAL A 29 -0.63 1.82 2.58
C VAL A 29 -0.61 0.69 3.62
N LEU A 30 -1.35 0.84 4.73
CA LEU A 30 -1.37 -0.16 5.80
C LEU A 30 -1.95 -1.51 5.34
N THR A 31 -2.96 -1.49 4.47
CA THR A 31 -3.49 -2.73 3.88
C THR A 31 -2.63 -3.23 2.71
N GLY A 32 -1.83 -2.38 2.07
CA GLY A 32 -0.98 -2.72 0.94
C GLY A 32 0.10 -3.75 1.28
N PHE A 33 0.77 -3.60 2.43
CA PHE A 33 1.80 -4.54 2.87
C PHE A 33 1.31 -5.98 3.12
N PRO A 34 0.28 -6.25 3.94
CA PRO A 34 -0.18 -7.61 4.17
C PRO A 34 -0.72 -8.26 2.88
N LEU A 35 -1.38 -7.48 2.03
CA LEU A 35 -1.74 -7.91 0.68
C LEU A 35 -0.50 -8.31 -0.12
N ALA A 36 0.54 -7.46 -0.14
CA ALA A 36 1.78 -7.72 -0.87
C ALA A 36 2.53 -8.97 -0.40
N LEU A 37 2.56 -9.18 0.91
CA LEU A 37 3.13 -10.39 1.48
C LEU A 37 2.34 -11.62 1.04
N ALA A 38 1.01 -11.58 1.13
CA ALA A 38 0.16 -12.67 0.69
C ALA A 38 0.32 -12.99 -0.80
N SER A 39 0.45 -11.98 -1.66
CA SER A 39 0.65 -12.22 -3.10
C SER A 39 2.00 -12.84 -3.40
N VAL A 40 3.07 -12.39 -2.73
CA VAL A 40 4.40 -12.96 -2.93
C VAL A 40 4.41 -14.42 -2.47
N VAL A 41 3.89 -14.70 -1.28
CA VAL A 41 3.88 -16.04 -0.71
C VAL A 41 3.04 -16.95 -1.60
N VAL A 42 1.78 -16.61 -1.89
CA VAL A 42 0.90 -17.49 -2.66
C VAL A 42 1.38 -17.66 -4.10
N CYS A 43 1.65 -16.58 -4.83
CA CYS A 43 1.97 -16.69 -6.25
C CYS A 43 3.36 -17.29 -6.49
N VAL A 44 4.38 -16.88 -5.74
CA VAL A 44 5.75 -17.39 -5.95
C VAL A 44 5.86 -18.84 -5.51
N THR A 45 5.28 -19.21 -4.35
CA THR A 45 5.33 -20.62 -3.90
C THR A 45 4.53 -21.53 -4.82
N ALA A 46 3.31 -21.15 -5.21
CA ALA A 46 2.50 -21.96 -6.13
C ALA A 46 3.16 -22.05 -7.51
N PHE A 47 3.78 -20.99 -8.01
CA PHE A 47 4.47 -21.01 -9.28
C PHE A 47 5.72 -21.90 -9.23
N ALA A 48 6.56 -21.75 -8.21
CA ALA A 48 7.77 -22.56 -8.03
C ALA A 48 7.45 -24.04 -7.81
N ALA A 49 6.48 -24.34 -6.95
CA ALA A 49 6.00 -25.71 -6.73
C ALA A 49 5.33 -26.28 -7.99
N GLY A 50 4.57 -25.47 -8.72
CA GLY A 50 3.94 -25.85 -9.98
C GLY A 50 4.95 -26.20 -11.07
N LEU A 51 6.04 -25.44 -11.17
CA LEU A 51 7.17 -25.75 -12.04
C LEU A 51 7.83 -27.08 -11.65
N GLY A 52 8.10 -27.31 -10.36
CA GLY A 52 8.69 -28.56 -9.89
C GLY A 52 7.80 -29.78 -10.12
N LEU A 53 6.49 -29.63 -9.91
CA LEU A 53 5.50 -30.70 -10.08
C LEU A 53 5.06 -30.90 -11.54
N ALA A 54 5.49 -30.03 -12.47
CA ALA A 54 5.09 -30.10 -13.87
C ALA A 54 5.52 -31.41 -14.53
N VAL A 55 6.63 -32.00 -14.07
CA VAL A 55 7.17 -33.29 -14.55
C VAL A 55 6.15 -34.43 -14.40
N VAL A 56 5.35 -34.41 -13.33
CA VAL A 56 4.35 -35.45 -13.02
C VAL A 56 2.94 -35.01 -13.46
N TRP A 57 2.82 -33.99 -14.30
CA TRP A 57 1.56 -33.36 -14.72
C TRP A 57 0.74 -32.68 -13.60
N LEU A 58 0.98 -33.00 -12.32
CA LEU A 58 0.35 -32.33 -11.16
C LEU A 58 0.69 -30.84 -11.08
N GLY A 59 1.81 -30.41 -11.68
CA GLY A 59 2.21 -29.01 -11.69
C GLY A 59 1.36 -28.12 -12.60
N VAL A 60 0.72 -28.68 -13.63
CA VAL A 60 -0.09 -27.90 -14.58
C VAL A 60 -1.28 -27.22 -13.89
N PRO A 61 -2.12 -27.93 -13.11
CA PRO A 61 -3.17 -27.29 -12.30
C PRO A 61 -2.62 -26.22 -11.34
N LEU A 62 -1.46 -26.47 -10.73
CA LEU A 62 -0.88 -25.55 -9.76
C LEU A 62 -0.34 -24.27 -10.42
N LEU A 63 0.21 -24.37 -11.64
CA LEU A 63 0.58 -23.21 -12.44
C LEU A 63 -0.64 -22.40 -12.87
N ILE A 64 -1.73 -23.05 -13.29
CA ILE A 64 -3.00 -22.36 -13.61
C ILE A 64 -3.49 -21.60 -12.37
N PHE A 65 -3.45 -22.23 -11.20
CA PHE A 65 -3.80 -21.59 -9.94
C PHE A 65 -2.90 -20.38 -9.64
N ALA A 66 -1.58 -20.51 -9.77
CA ALA A 66 -0.64 -19.42 -9.52
C ALA A 66 -0.89 -18.20 -10.43
N LEU A 67 -1.11 -18.44 -11.73
CA LEU A 67 -1.40 -17.40 -12.73
C LEU A 67 -2.79 -16.79 -12.53
N GLY A 68 -3.77 -17.58 -12.09
CA GLY A 68 -5.10 -17.09 -11.71
C GLY A 68 -5.03 -16.17 -10.49
N MET A 69 -4.29 -16.58 -9.45
CA MET A 69 -4.09 -15.78 -8.25
C MET A 69 -3.32 -14.49 -8.54
N SER A 70 -2.29 -14.52 -9.39
CA SER A 70 -1.54 -13.30 -9.74
C SER A 70 -2.43 -12.27 -10.44
N ARG A 71 -3.32 -12.73 -11.34
CA ARG A 71 -4.35 -11.89 -11.98
C ARG A 71 -5.34 -11.32 -10.96
N GLY A 72 -5.82 -12.14 -10.02
CA GLY A 72 -6.70 -11.68 -8.94
C GLY A 72 -6.07 -10.59 -8.08
N PHE A 73 -4.79 -10.75 -7.73
CA PHE A 73 -4.04 -9.72 -7.00
C PHE A 73 -3.81 -8.46 -7.83
N ALA A 74 -3.55 -8.58 -9.12
CA ALA A 74 -3.43 -7.43 -10.03
C ALA A 74 -4.75 -6.65 -10.13
N GLU A 75 -5.88 -7.33 -10.27
CA GLU A 75 -7.20 -6.68 -10.38
C GLU A 75 -7.62 -6.00 -9.08
N SER A 76 -7.39 -6.65 -7.93
CA SER A 76 -7.64 -6.02 -6.63
C SER A 76 -6.82 -4.74 -6.46
N GLU A 77 -5.55 -4.73 -6.92
CA GLU A 77 -4.70 -3.55 -6.84
C GLU A 77 -5.17 -2.43 -7.77
N ARG A 78 -5.61 -2.73 -9.01
CA ARG A 78 -6.20 -1.74 -9.91
C ARG A 78 -7.41 -1.02 -9.29
N GLY A 79 -8.27 -1.79 -8.60
CA GLY A 79 -9.42 -1.23 -7.87
C GLY A 79 -9.00 -0.31 -6.72
N ARG A 80 -7.94 -0.66 -6.01
CA ARG A 80 -7.42 0.15 -4.88
C ARG A 80 -6.75 1.43 -5.37
N ILE A 81 -5.99 1.39 -6.45
CA ILE A 81 -5.29 2.57 -7.00
C ILE A 81 -6.27 3.66 -7.46
N ALA A 82 -7.45 3.28 -7.96
CA ALA A 82 -8.48 4.25 -8.34
C ALA A 82 -8.87 5.19 -7.18
N THR A 83 -8.78 4.72 -5.93
CA THR A 83 -9.05 5.55 -4.74
C THR A 83 -7.97 6.60 -4.47
N VAL A 84 -6.74 6.37 -4.95
CA VAL A 84 -5.57 7.25 -4.74
C VAL A 84 -5.42 8.26 -5.87
N PHE A 85 -5.54 7.83 -7.14
CA PHE A 85 -5.43 8.74 -8.28
C PHE A 85 -6.75 9.43 -8.65
N GLY A 86 -7.88 8.93 -8.18
CA GLY A 86 -9.20 9.48 -8.52
C GLY A 86 -9.69 9.12 -9.92
N GLU A 87 -8.91 8.34 -10.67
CA GLU A 87 -9.24 7.85 -12.01
C GLU A 87 -9.03 6.34 -12.09
N PRO A 88 -9.94 5.60 -12.75
CA PRO A 88 -9.78 4.17 -12.95
C PRO A 88 -8.63 3.88 -13.92
N ILE A 89 -7.77 2.93 -13.56
CA ILE A 89 -6.72 2.44 -14.46
C ILE A 89 -7.37 1.60 -15.58
N ALA A 90 -6.96 1.83 -16.83
CA ALA A 90 -7.41 1.05 -17.98
C ALA A 90 -7.16 -0.45 -17.76
N ARG A 91 -8.22 -1.26 -17.93
CA ARG A 91 -8.12 -2.72 -17.82
C ARG A 91 -7.43 -3.29 -19.07
N PRO A 92 -6.36 -4.09 -18.93
CA PRO A 92 -5.74 -4.73 -20.08
C PRO A 92 -6.67 -5.81 -20.66
N GLU A 93 -6.74 -5.89 -21.99
CA GLU A 93 -7.50 -6.94 -22.68
C GLU A 93 -6.70 -8.25 -22.71
N TYR A 94 -6.97 -9.18 -21.81
CA TYR A 94 -6.29 -10.48 -21.81
C TYR A 94 -6.57 -11.27 -23.09
N ARG A 95 -5.58 -12.03 -23.58
CA ARG A 95 -5.81 -12.98 -24.68
C ARG A 95 -6.77 -14.07 -24.22
N THR A 96 -7.91 -14.19 -24.90
CA THR A 96 -8.89 -15.27 -24.69
C THR A 96 -8.86 -16.23 -25.87
N THR A 97 -9.19 -17.50 -25.60
CA THR A 97 -9.38 -18.53 -26.63
C THR A 97 -10.64 -19.30 -26.32
N ASP A 98 -11.42 -19.61 -27.36
CA ASP A 98 -12.63 -20.44 -27.26
C ASP A 98 -12.33 -21.95 -27.30
N SER A 99 -11.05 -22.34 -27.24
CA SER A 99 -10.66 -23.74 -27.28
C SER A 99 -11.11 -24.51 -26.03
N THR A 100 -11.78 -25.64 -26.22
CA THR A 100 -12.14 -26.59 -25.14
C THR A 100 -10.92 -27.31 -24.55
N ASN A 101 -9.77 -27.26 -25.21
CA ASN A 101 -8.54 -27.93 -24.78
C ASN A 101 -7.78 -27.10 -23.73
N ILE A 102 -7.62 -27.67 -22.54
CA ILE A 102 -6.93 -27.04 -21.40
C ILE A 102 -5.47 -26.67 -21.75
N LEU A 103 -4.78 -27.48 -22.55
CA LEU A 103 -3.39 -27.21 -22.96
C LEU A 103 -3.30 -26.02 -23.89
N MET A 104 -4.22 -25.91 -24.86
CA MET A 104 -4.27 -24.79 -25.79
C MET A 104 -4.58 -23.48 -25.05
N ARG A 105 -5.49 -23.54 -24.06
CA ARG A 105 -5.82 -22.42 -23.19
C ARG A 105 -4.64 -22.01 -22.32
N LEU A 106 -3.90 -22.98 -21.78
CA LEU A 106 -2.69 -22.74 -20.99
C LEU A 106 -1.59 -22.07 -21.83
N VAL A 107 -1.30 -22.58 -23.02
CA VAL A 107 -0.33 -22.00 -23.95
C VAL A 107 -0.72 -20.57 -24.34
N THR A 108 -2.01 -20.32 -24.57
CA THR A 108 -2.52 -18.96 -24.86
C THR A 108 -2.29 -18.01 -23.69
N VAL A 109 -2.53 -18.47 -22.46
CA VAL A 109 -2.33 -17.69 -21.23
C VAL A 109 -0.85 -17.43 -20.93
N LEU A 110 0.02 -18.44 -21.09
CA LEU A 110 1.48 -18.29 -20.94
C LEU A 110 2.09 -17.44 -22.05
N GLY A 111 1.52 -17.46 -23.25
CA GLY A 111 1.91 -16.60 -24.37
C GLY A 111 1.41 -15.16 -24.28
N ASP A 112 0.63 -14.81 -23.25
CA ASP A 112 0.19 -13.43 -23.00
C ASP A 112 1.23 -12.68 -22.15
N PRO A 113 1.89 -11.64 -22.68
CA PRO A 113 2.85 -10.84 -21.92
C PRO A 113 2.27 -10.25 -20.63
N GLN A 114 0.96 -10.00 -20.57
CA GLN A 114 0.30 -9.46 -19.39
C GLN A 114 0.33 -10.45 -18.21
N THR A 115 0.20 -11.75 -18.48
CA THR A 115 0.26 -12.80 -17.45
C THR A 115 1.59 -12.77 -16.68
N TRP A 116 2.70 -12.55 -17.39
CA TRP A 116 4.02 -12.45 -16.79
C TRP A 116 4.20 -11.16 -15.98
N ARG A 117 3.59 -10.06 -16.41
CA ARG A 117 3.59 -8.81 -15.65
C ARG A 117 2.77 -8.90 -14.38
N ASP A 118 1.61 -9.54 -14.43
CA ASP A 118 0.77 -9.77 -13.25
C ASP A 118 1.52 -10.65 -12.22
N LEU A 119 2.24 -11.68 -12.69
CA LEU A 119 3.11 -12.49 -11.84
C LEU A 119 4.29 -11.69 -11.28
N GLY A 120 4.97 -10.89 -12.11
CA GLY A 120 6.06 -10.01 -11.69
C GLY A 120 5.61 -8.97 -10.67
N HIS A 121 4.42 -8.40 -10.84
CA HIS A 121 3.78 -7.52 -9.87
C HIS A 121 3.50 -8.25 -8.55
N ALA A 122 2.91 -9.45 -8.60
CA ALA A 122 2.67 -10.26 -7.40
C ALA A 122 3.98 -10.60 -6.65
N ALA A 123 5.08 -10.81 -7.39
CA ALA A 123 6.40 -11.13 -6.86
C ALA A 123 7.19 -9.91 -6.31
N LEU A 124 6.97 -8.71 -6.83
CA LEU A 124 7.80 -7.54 -6.52
C LEU A 124 7.08 -6.45 -5.72
N ARG A 125 5.74 -6.46 -5.64
CA ARG A 125 5.00 -5.40 -4.95
C ARG A 125 5.27 -5.29 -3.45
N TRP A 126 5.87 -6.30 -2.82
CA TRP A 126 6.24 -6.25 -1.41
C TRP A 126 7.36 -5.23 -1.13
N LEU A 127 8.24 -4.95 -2.10
CA LEU A 127 9.33 -3.99 -1.94
C LEU A 127 8.81 -2.56 -1.66
N PRO A 128 8.04 -1.93 -2.57
CA PRO A 128 7.51 -0.60 -2.32
C PRO A 128 6.57 -0.56 -1.12
N ASN A 129 5.74 -1.60 -0.95
CA ASN A 129 4.76 -1.63 0.14
C ASN A 129 5.42 -1.76 1.52
N SER A 130 6.57 -2.45 1.63
CA SER A 130 7.31 -2.52 2.89
C SER A 130 7.84 -1.15 3.30
N ILE A 131 8.43 -0.40 2.34
CA ILE A 131 8.96 0.95 2.59
C ILE A 131 7.82 1.89 3.00
N ALA A 132 6.74 1.90 2.23
CA ALA A 132 5.57 2.74 2.48
C ALA A 132 4.92 2.41 3.84
N PHE A 133 4.79 1.12 4.16
CA PHE A 133 4.26 0.65 5.44
C PHE A 133 5.14 1.06 6.62
N SER A 134 6.46 0.84 6.54
CA SER A 134 7.40 1.23 7.58
C SER A 134 7.35 2.73 7.83
N LEU A 135 7.44 3.56 6.78
CA LEU A 135 7.36 5.01 6.92
C LEU A 135 6.04 5.47 7.54
N THR A 136 4.92 4.96 7.04
CA THR A 136 3.59 5.33 7.55
C THR A 136 3.42 4.92 9.01
N THR A 137 3.84 3.71 9.36
CA THR A 137 3.76 3.17 10.73
C THR A 137 4.65 3.95 11.68
N THR A 138 5.90 4.27 11.30
CA THR A 138 6.81 5.09 12.09
C THR A 138 6.25 6.48 12.32
N TRP A 139 5.62 7.10 11.32
CA TRP A 139 5.03 8.43 11.49
C TRP A 139 3.84 8.44 12.45
N TRP A 140 2.95 7.46 12.32
CA TRP A 140 1.85 7.28 13.26
C TRP A 140 2.34 6.94 14.67
N ALA A 141 3.35 6.08 14.81
CA ALA A 141 3.94 5.72 16.09
C ALA A 141 4.62 6.92 16.76
N GLY A 142 5.37 7.74 16.02
CA GLY A 142 6.02 8.95 16.55
C GLY A 142 5.00 10.00 17.00
N MET A 143 3.96 10.23 16.19
CA MET A 143 2.86 11.14 16.54
C MET A 143 2.12 10.68 17.81
N LEU A 144 1.65 9.43 17.83
CA LEU A 144 0.87 8.91 18.96
C LEU A 144 1.73 8.72 20.20
N GLY A 145 2.94 8.19 20.04
CA GLY A 145 3.90 7.99 21.13
C GLY A 145 4.27 9.29 21.81
N GLY A 146 4.63 10.33 21.05
CA GLY A 146 4.95 11.64 21.62
C GLY A 146 3.73 12.34 22.24
N LEU A 147 2.54 12.21 21.64
CA LEU A 147 1.31 12.81 22.17
C LEU A 147 0.87 12.16 23.50
N THR A 148 1.06 10.85 23.61
CA THR A 148 0.67 10.07 24.80
C THR A 148 1.78 9.92 25.83
N TRP A 149 2.99 10.41 25.55
CA TRP A 149 4.16 10.18 26.42
C TRP A 149 3.90 10.58 27.87
N GLY A 150 3.26 11.75 28.10
CA GLY A 150 2.91 12.20 29.46
C GLY A 150 1.99 11.25 30.24
N LEU A 151 1.26 10.36 29.57
CA LEU A 151 0.35 9.39 30.20
C LEU A 151 1.05 8.14 30.73
N TRP A 152 2.18 7.74 30.14
CA TRP A 152 2.86 6.46 30.47
C TRP A 152 4.34 6.62 30.79
N GLY A 153 4.97 7.75 30.47
CA GLY A 153 6.39 8.01 30.73
C GLY A 153 6.76 7.97 32.21
N TRP A 154 5.81 8.27 33.11
CA TRP A 154 6.02 8.17 34.56
C TRP A 154 6.11 6.72 35.07
N ALA A 155 5.66 5.75 34.29
CA ALA A 155 5.70 4.33 34.65
C ALA A 155 7.00 3.65 34.18
N LEU A 156 7.88 4.37 33.48
CA LEU A 156 9.17 3.84 33.05
C LEU A 156 10.16 3.83 34.22
N PRO A 157 11.04 2.82 34.30
CA PRO A 157 12.07 2.79 35.33
C PRO A 157 13.01 4.00 35.22
N ASP A 158 13.28 4.65 36.35
CA ASP A 158 14.13 5.85 36.45
C ASP A 158 15.61 5.64 36.06
N GLY A 159 15.99 4.42 35.64
CA GLY A 159 17.36 4.06 35.27
C GLY A 159 17.73 4.32 33.81
N ASP A 160 16.75 4.62 32.95
CA ASP A 160 16.97 4.85 31.52
C ASP A 160 17.12 6.35 31.22
N ARG A 161 18.20 6.73 30.51
CA ARG A 161 18.38 8.11 30.04
C ARG A 161 17.44 8.39 28.88
N GLU A 162 16.60 9.40 29.03
CA GLU A 162 15.65 9.83 28.01
C GLU A 162 16.36 10.54 26.85
N LEU A 163 15.79 10.48 25.64
CA LEU A 163 16.35 11.14 24.45
C LEU A 163 16.68 12.63 24.66
N PRO A 164 15.85 13.44 25.35
CA PRO A 164 16.17 14.85 25.62
C PRO A 164 17.38 15.02 26.53
N GLU A 165 17.55 14.11 27.49
CA GLU A 165 18.70 14.10 28.42
C GLU A 165 19.99 13.79 27.65
N LEU A 166 19.95 12.79 26.76
CA LEU A 166 21.06 12.43 25.87
C LEU A 166 21.44 13.56 24.91
N LEU A 167 20.49 14.40 24.53
CA LEU A 167 20.69 15.58 23.69
C LEU A 167 21.12 16.82 24.49
N GLY A 168 21.22 16.73 25.83
CA GLY A 168 21.68 17.81 26.70
C GLY A 168 20.62 18.83 27.11
N PHE A 169 19.32 18.54 26.90
CA PHE A 169 18.22 19.43 27.30
C PHE A 169 17.88 19.35 28.81
N GLY A 170 18.46 18.37 29.52
CA GLY A 170 18.24 18.12 30.94
C GLY A 170 17.25 16.98 31.22
N ASP A 171 17.13 16.62 32.49
CA ASP A 171 16.32 15.53 33.03
C ASP A 171 14.96 16.00 33.56
N SER A 172 14.65 17.29 33.46
CA SER A 172 13.39 17.84 33.96
C SER A 172 12.19 17.24 33.22
N TYR A 173 11.24 16.70 33.97
CA TYR A 173 10.02 16.09 33.43
C TYR A 173 9.27 16.99 32.45
N LEU A 174 9.14 18.29 32.75
CA LEU A 174 8.49 19.25 31.86
C LEU A 174 9.23 19.40 30.52
N THR A 175 10.57 19.41 30.55
CA THR A 175 11.39 19.46 29.33
C THR A 175 11.17 18.20 28.48
N ILE A 176 11.12 17.03 29.10
CA ILE A 176 10.92 15.76 28.41
C ILE A 176 9.53 15.70 27.76
N VAL A 177 8.47 16.07 28.50
CA VAL A 177 7.10 16.16 27.97
C VAL A 177 7.02 17.13 26.80
N LEU A 178 7.56 18.35 26.97
CA LEU A 178 7.52 19.38 25.91
C LEU A 178 8.29 18.94 24.67
N PHE A 179 9.45 18.30 24.85
CA PHE A 179 10.24 17.76 23.74
C PHE A 179 9.43 16.75 22.93
N TYR A 180 8.86 15.73 23.59
CA TYR A 180 8.07 14.71 22.91
C TYR A 180 6.78 15.26 22.30
N LEU A 181 6.18 16.31 22.89
CA LEU A 181 5.03 17.00 22.32
C LEU A 181 5.41 17.77 21.04
N VAL A 182 6.55 18.48 21.04
CA VAL A 182 7.07 19.16 19.84
C VAL A 182 7.37 18.15 18.74
N VAL A 183 7.99 17.02 19.08
CA VAL A 183 8.23 15.91 18.15
C VAL A 183 6.91 15.39 17.61
N ALA A 184 5.90 15.13 18.46
CA ALA A 184 4.58 14.67 18.03
C ALA A 184 3.91 15.64 17.05
N VAL A 185 4.00 16.95 17.31
CA VAL A 185 3.48 17.98 16.40
C VAL A 185 4.22 17.97 15.07
N LEU A 186 5.55 17.84 15.07
CA LEU A 186 6.35 17.75 13.84
C LEU A 186 5.94 16.53 13.01
N PHE A 187 5.80 15.36 13.66
CA PHE A 187 5.31 14.14 13.02
C PHE A 187 3.88 14.33 12.48
N ALA A 188 2.97 14.92 13.26
CA ALA A 188 1.59 15.16 12.84
C ALA A 188 1.49 16.10 11.61
N VAL A 189 2.30 17.17 11.57
CA VAL A 189 2.33 18.12 10.45
C VAL A 189 2.91 17.48 9.18
N THR A 190 3.92 16.62 9.32
CA THR A 190 4.58 15.97 8.19
C THR A 190 3.87 14.69 7.70
N LEU A 191 3.01 14.09 8.54
CA LEU A 191 2.31 12.83 8.26
C LEU A 191 1.52 12.84 6.95
N PRO A 192 0.68 13.84 6.63
CA PRO A 192 -0.08 13.85 5.38
C PRO A 192 0.83 13.81 4.14
N ALA A 193 1.97 14.50 4.17
CA ALA A 193 2.92 14.52 3.06
C ALA A 193 3.60 13.16 2.88
N VAL A 194 4.04 12.53 3.98
CA VAL A 194 4.69 11.22 3.97
C VAL A 194 3.74 10.13 3.52
N VAL A 195 2.53 10.08 4.07
CA VAL A 195 1.50 9.10 3.69
C VAL A 195 1.11 9.25 2.22
N HIS A 196 0.99 10.48 1.73
CA HIS A 196 0.69 10.73 0.31
C HIS A 196 1.85 10.35 -0.62
N ALA A 197 3.10 10.60 -0.21
CA ALA A 197 4.28 10.18 -0.96
C ALA A 197 4.39 8.65 -1.03
N SER A 198 4.17 7.96 0.09
CA SER A 198 4.13 6.51 0.20
C SER A 198 3.04 5.89 -0.69
N ALA A 199 1.81 6.40 -0.61
CA ALA A 199 0.70 5.92 -1.45
C ALA A 199 0.99 6.13 -2.94
N ARG A 200 1.61 7.26 -3.33
CA ARG A 200 2.04 7.49 -4.71
C ARG A 200 3.15 6.56 -5.15
N LEU A 201 4.08 6.22 -4.27
CA LEU A 201 5.17 5.30 -4.58
C LEU A 201 4.63 3.90 -4.91
N GLU A 202 3.74 3.36 -4.08
CA GLU A 202 3.05 2.08 -4.33
C GLU A 202 2.24 2.13 -5.63
N ALA A 203 1.43 3.18 -5.79
CA ALA A 203 0.52 3.30 -6.94
C ALA A 203 1.27 3.52 -8.27
N ARG A 204 2.41 4.23 -8.27
CA ARG A 204 3.26 4.39 -9.47
C ARG A 204 3.95 3.08 -9.84
N PHE A 205 4.41 2.32 -8.87
CA PHE A 205 5.01 1.01 -9.11
C PHE A 205 4.01 0.05 -9.75
N ALA A 206 2.81 -0.03 -9.18
CA ALA A 206 1.74 -0.85 -9.70
C ALA A 206 1.29 -0.36 -11.09
N ALA A 207 1.14 0.95 -11.29
CA ALA A 207 0.81 1.51 -12.61
C ALA A 207 1.87 1.18 -13.66
N ALA A 208 3.15 1.29 -13.34
CA ALA A 208 4.24 0.99 -14.29
C ALA A 208 4.22 -0.47 -14.78
N LEU A 209 3.85 -1.41 -13.90
CA LEU A 209 3.75 -2.84 -14.23
C LEU A 209 2.42 -3.21 -14.90
N LEU A 210 1.31 -2.59 -14.50
CA LEU A 210 -0.03 -3.00 -14.91
C LEU A 210 -0.60 -2.23 -16.11
N SER A 211 -0.11 -1.02 -16.42
CA SER A 211 -0.71 -0.15 -17.45
C SER A 211 -0.10 -0.28 -18.85
N ARG A 212 1.07 -0.90 -19.02
CA ARG A 212 1.81 -0.78 -20.28
C ARG A 212 1.38 -1.80 -21.34
N ARG A 213 0.36 -1.47 -22.12
CA ARG A 213 0.30 -1.88 -23.54
C ARG A 213 0.79 -0.71 -24.39
N ALA A 214 1.96 -0.90 -25.03
CA ALA A 214 2.33 -0.22 -26.25
C ALA A 214 1.98 -1.15 -27.40
#